data_AF-A0A7C0YLR5-F1
#
_entry.id   AF-A0A7C0YLR5-F1
#
_cell.length_a   1.000
_cell.length_b   1.000
_cell.length_c   1.000
_cell.angle_alpha   90.00
_cell.angle_beta   90.00
_cell.angle_gamma   90.00
#
_symmetry.space_group_name_H-M   'P 1'
#
loop_
_entity.id
_entity.type
_entity.pdbx_description
1 polymer ?
#
loop_
_entity_poly.entity_id
_entity_poly.type
_entity_poly.pdbx_seq_one_letter_code
_entity_poly.pdbx_strand_id
1 'polypeptide(L)'
;MDNYFVILPISGAALCFVLGLFTFFRDVRHPLNIGFALGMVSLAIIEAGDAIVLLSNAERQIALPGIRLTLIGQAILPAAWLLFSIVFARAGYKKILSRW
;
A
#
# COMPACT_ATOMS: atom_id res chain seq x y z
N MET A 1 -19.46 17.57 10.90
CA MET A 1 -18.18 18.25 10.66
C MET A 1 -17.83 17.98 9.22
N ASP A 2 -17.59 19.01 8.42
CA ASP A 2 -17.35 18.82 6.99
C ASP A 2 -16.11 17.97 6.77
N ASN A 3 -16.29 16.85 6.08
CA ASN A 3 -15.30 15.80 5.93
C ASN A 3 -14.23 16.13 4.88
N TYR A 4 -13.74 17.37 4.86
CA TYR A 4 -12.66 17.81 3.97
C TYR A 4 -11.38 16.98 4.16
N PHE A 5 -11.16 16.46 5.37
CA PHE A 5 -10.06 15.57 5.68
C PHE A 5 -10.12 14.22 4.94
N VAL A 6 -11.28 13.81 4.41
CA VAL A 6 -11.45 12.57 3.63
C VAL A 6 -10.85 12.70 2.22
N ILE A 7 -10.71 13.91 1.69
CA ILE A 7 -10.19 14.14 0.34
C ILE A 7 -8.72 13.68 0.26
N LEU A 8 -7.94 13.92 1.33
CA LEU A 8 -6.55 13.50 1.42
C LEU A 8 -6.38 11.99 1.23
N PRO A 9 -6.99 11.12 2.06
CA PRO A 9 -6.82 9.68 1.93
C PRO A 9 -7.44 9.12 0.66
N ILE A 10 -8.55 9.66 0.16
CA ILE A 10 -9.08 9.24 -1.14
C ILE A 10 -8.08 9.53 -2.26
N SER A 11 -7.51 10.74 -2.27
CA SER A 11 -6.50 11.10 -3.29
C SER A 11 -5.21 10.30 -3.13
N GLY A 12 -4.76 10.07 -1.90
CA GLY A 12 -3.59 9.25 -1.58
C GLY A 12 -3.78 7.80 -2.04
N ALA A 13 -4.93 7.20 -1.74
CA ALA A 13 -5.28 5.86 -2.19
C ALA A 13 -5.30 5.76 -3.72
N ALA A 14 -5.94 6.71 -4.40
CA ALA A 14 -6.00 6.74 -5.86
C ALA A 14 -4.62 6.90 -6.50
N LEU A 15 -3.80 7.84 -6.01
CA LEU A 15 -2.45 8.05 -6.51
C LEU A 15 -1.55 6.83 -6.27
N CYS A 16 -1.62 6.23 -5.08
CA CYS A 16 -0.85 5.03 -4.76
C CYS A 16 -1.27 3.86 -5.65
N PHE A 17 -2.58 3.65 -5.83
CA PHE A 17 -3.10 2.58 -6.68
C PHE A 17 -2.69 2.77 -8.14
N VAL A 18 -2.86 3.98 -8.69
CA VAL A 18 -2.47 4.28 -10.08
C VAL A 18 -0.97 4.10 -10.29
N LEU A 19 -0.13 4.60 -9.38
CA LEU A 19 1.32 4.44 -9.49
C LEU A 19 1.76 2.98 -9.35
N GLY A 20 1.19 2.24 -8.39
CA GLY A 20 1.47 0.82 -8.21
C GLY A 20 1.11 0.02 -9.46
N LEU A 21 -0.08 0.27 -10.01
CA LEU A 21 -0.58 -0.40 -11.21
C LEU A 21 0.22 -0.03 -12.46
N PHE A 22 0.56 1.25 -12.62
CA PHE A 22 1.41 1.73 -13.72
C PHE A 22 2.79 1.08 -13.68
N THR A 23 3.41 1.00 -12.50
CA THR A 23 4.73 0.39 -12.32
C THR A 23 4.69 -1.12 -12.56
N PHE A 24 3.61 -1.78 -12.13
CA PHE A 24 3.39 -3.20 -12.39
C PHE A 24 3.24 -3.49 -13.89
N PHE A 25 2.42 -2.73 -14.62
CA PHE A 25 2.21 -2.94 -16.06
C PHE A 25 3.43 -2.60 -16.92
N ARG A 26 4.29 -1.67 -16.48
CA ARG A 26 5.47 -1.28 -17.24
C ARG A 26 6.45 -2.45 -17.42
N ASP A 27 6.66 -3.28 -16.40
CA ASP A 27 7.47 -4.50 -16.51
C ASP A 27 7.10 -5.49 -15.39
N VAL A 28 6.12 -6.35 -15.69
CA VAL A 28 5.51 -7.31 -14.75
C VAL A 28 6.51 -8.36 -14.25
N ARG A 29 7.60 -8.60 -14.98
CA ARG A 29 8.56 -9.67 -14.67
C ARG A 29 9.72 -9.19 -13.79
N HIS A 30 9.88 -7.89 -13.59
CA HIS A 30 10.97 -7.37 -12.78
C HIS A 30 10.56 -7.38 -11.29
N PRO A 31 11.26 -8.14 -10.42
CA PRO A 31 10.86 -8.28 -9.01
C PRO A 31 10.89 -6.97 -8.23
N LEU A 32 11.66 -5.97 -8.70
CA LEU A 32 11.64 -4.61 -8.17
C LEU A 32 10.25 -3.98 -8.31
N ASN A 33 9.64 -4.10 -9.49
CA ASN A 33 8.36 -3.49 -9.80
C ASN A 33 7.24 -4.17 -9.03
N ILE A 34 7.37 -5.48 -8.77
CA ILE A 34 6.44 -6.24 -7.92
C ILE A 34 6.54 -5.75 -6.47
N GLY A 35 7.75 -5.65 -5.91
CA GLY A 35 7.94 -5.15 -4.53
C GLY A 35 7.44 -3.71 -4.35
N PHE A 36 7.73 -2.85 -5.33
CA PHE A 36 7.22 -1.47 -5.35
C PHE A 36 5.69 -1.44 -5.45
N ALA A 37 5.11 -2.17 -6.41
CA ALA A 37 3.66 -2.22 -6.59
C ALA A 37 2.94 -2.76 -5.34
N LEU A 38 3.50 -3.78 -4.68
CA LEU A 38 2.97 -4.29 -3.40
C LEU A 38 3.00 -3.23 -2.30
N GLY A 39 4.06 -2.44 -2.19
CA GLY A 39 4.12 -1.35 -1.22
C GLY A 39 3.10 -0.26 -1.52
N MET A 40 2.92 0.09 -2.80
CA MET A 40 1.92 1.08 -3.23
C MET A 40 0.48 0.58 -3.01
N VAL A 41 0.20 -0.71 -3.25
CA VAL A 41 -1.09 -1.33 -2.92
C VAL A 41 -1.33 -1.31 -1.41
N SER A 42 -0.30 -1.60 -0.62
CA SER A 42 -0.38 -1.56 0.84
C SER A 42 -0.73 -0.16 1.36
N LEU A 43 -0.07 0.89 0.84
CA LEU A 43 -0.42 2.28 1.14
C LEU A 43 -1.85 2.62 0.70
N ALA A 44 -2.28 2.15 -0.47
CA ALA A 44 -3.66 2.38 -0.92
C ALA A 44 -4.70 1.73 0.01
N ILE A 45 -4.39 0.56 0.59
CA ILE A 45 -5.24 -0.11 1.58
C ILE A 45 -5.29 0.69 2.90
N ILE A 46 -4.16 1.24 3.35
CA ILE A 46 -4.08 2.11 4.53
C ILE A 46 -4.99 3.34 4.36
N GLU A 47 -4.78 4.07 3.25
CA GLU A 47 -5.53 5.29 2.97
C GLU A 47 -7.03 5.00 2.75
N ALA A 48 -7.39 3.87 2.13
CA ALA A 48 -8.79 3.45 2.03
C ALA A 48 -9.42 3.17 3.40
N GLY A 49 -8.67 2.54 4.32
CA GLY A 49 -9.11 2.31 5.69
C GLY A 49 -9.34 3.62 6.45
N ASP A 50 -8.40 4.55 6.34
CA ASP A 50 -8.48 5.86 6.99
C ASP A 50 -9.62 6.71 6.42
N ALA A 51 -9.89 6.63 5.11
CA ALA A 51 -11.05 7.26 4.49
C ALA A 51 -12.37 6.72 5.07
N ILE A 52 -12.49 5.40 5.29
CA ILE A 52 -13.66 4.78 5.90
C ILE A 52 -13.85 5.25 7.35
N VAL A 53 -12.77 5.35 8.12
CA VAL A 53 -12.81 5.85 9.50
C VAL A 53 -13.25 7.31 9.56
N LEU A 54 -12.76 8.15 8.66
CA LEU A 54 -13.16 9.56 8.60
C LEU A 54 -14.61 9.72 8.12
N LEU A 55 -15.06 8.90 7.16
CA LEU A 55 -16.46 8.88 6.70
C LEU A 55 -17.44 8.37 7.74
N SER A 56 -16.98 7.61 8.74
CA SER A 56 -17.88 7.01 9.74
C SER A 56 -18.48 8.00 10.72
N ASN A 57 -18.06 9.28 10.74
CA ASN A 57 -18.58 10.31 11.66
C ASN A 57 -18.64 9.85 13.13
N ALA A 58 -17.61 9.13 13.59
CA ALA A 58 -17.53 8.52 14.93
C ALA A 58 -18.55 7.39 15.23
N GLU A 59 -19.30 6.89 14.24
CA GLU A 59 -20.07 5.65 14.38
C GLU A 59 -19.14 4.44 14.45
N ARG A 60 -19.05 3.85 15.65
CA ARG A 60 -18.12 2.75 15.96
C ARG A 60 -18.32 1.53 15.06
N GLN A 61 -19.56 1.24 14.64
CA GLN A 61 -19.87 0.09 13.79
C GLN A 61 -19.26 0.21 12.39
N ILE A 62 -19.15 1.43 11.86
CA ILE A 62 -18.61 1.71 10.53
C ILE A 62 -17.10 2.01 10.61
N ALA A 63 -16.61 2.55 11.73
CA ALA A 63 -15.17 2.82 11.93
C ALA A 63 -14.33 1.53 12.05
N LEU A 64 -14.84 0.50 12.74
CA LEU A 64 -14.12 -0.75 12.99
C LEU A 64 -13.60 -1.46 11.73
N PRO A 65 -14.38 -1.65 10.64
CA PRO A 65 -13.85 -2.23 9.42
C PRO A 65 -12.76 -1.36 8.76
N GLY A 66 -12.87 -0.02 8.83
CA GLY A 66 -11.83 0.88 8.34
C GLY A 66 -10.51 0.70 9.09
N ILE A 67 -10.55 0.66 10.42
CA ILE A 67 -9.38 0.42 11.26
C ILE A 67 -8.72 -0.93 10.94
N ARG A 68 -9.52 -2.00 10.76
CA ARG A 68 -9.00 -3.31 10.37
C ARG A 68 -8.31 -3.28 9.02
N LEU A 69 -8.86 -2.55 8.06
CA LEU A 69 -8.27 -2.38 6.74
C LEU A 69 -6.91 -1.67 6.83
N THR A 70 -6.84 -0.58 7.60
CA THR A 70 -5.60 0.14 7.89
C THR A 70 -4.53 -0.78 8.50
N LEU A 71 -4.91 -1.61 9.48
CA LEU A 71 -4.02 -2.58 10.12
C LEU A 71 -3.46 -3.62 9.15
N ILE A 72 -4.29 -4.13 8.22
CA ILE A 72 -3.85 -5.09 7.19
C ILE A 72 -2.79 -4.45 6.30
N GLY A 73 -3.02 -3.23 5.82
CA GLY A 73 -2.02 -2.51 5.04
C GLY A 73 -0.73 -2.28 5.84
N GLN A 74 -0.83 -1.78 7.08
CA GLN A 74 0.34 -1.59 7.95
C GLN A 74 1.14 -2.88 8.20
N ALA A 75 0.49 -4.03 8.27
CA ALA A 75 1.17 -5.32 8.44
C ALA A 75 1.91 -5.77 7.16
N ILE A 76 1.36 -5.48 5.98
CA ILE A 76 1.94 -5.86 4.68
C ILE A 76 3.10 -4.93 4.28
N LEU A 77 3.02 -3.66 4.67
CA LEU A 77 3.95 -2.61 4.24
C LEU A 77 5.44 -2.96 4.49
N PRO A 78 5.87 -3.44 5.69
CA PRO A 78 7.27 -3.73 5.96
C PRO A 78 7.81 -4.86 5.08
N ALA A 79 7.01 -5.90 4.85
CA ALA A 79 7.39 -7.03 4.01
C ALA A 79 7.57 -6.60 2.55
N ALA A 80 6.63 -5.81 2.02
CA ALA A 80 6.71 -5.26 0.67
C ALA A 80 7.94 -4.35 0.50
N TRP A 81 8.21 -3.48 1.46
CA TRP A 81 9.37 -2.58 1.45
C TRP A 81 10.70 -3.31 1.59
N LEU A 82 10.74 -4.38 2.37
CA LEU A 82 11.94 -5.21 2.51
C LEU A 82 12.28 -5.91 1.20
N LEU A 83 11.27 -6.49 0.52
CA LEU A 83 11.45 -7.07 -0.82
C LEU A 83 11.96 -6.02 -1.82
N PHE A 84 11.32 -4.85 -1.87
CA PHE A 84 11.75 -3.76 -2.73
C PHE A 84 13.20 -3.34 -2.46
N SER A 85 13.55 -3.12 -1.20
CA SER A 85 14.89 -2.68 -0.79
C SER A 85 15.98 -3.70 -1.14
N ILE A 86 15.72 -5.00 -0.95
CA ILE A 86 16.68 -6.06 -1.29
C ILE A 86 16.95 -6.10 -2.80
N VAL A 87 15.89 -5.98 -3.60
CA VAL A 87 16.01 -6.05 -5.07
C VAL A 87 16.65 -4.77 -5.62
N PHE A 88 16.32 -3.61 -5.05
CA PHE A 88 16.86 -2.32 -5.48
C PHE A 88 18.35 -2.15 -5.14
N ALA A 89 18.74 -2.50 -3.91
CA ALA A 89 20.06 -2.16 -3.39
C ALA A 89 21.19 -3.09 -3.86
N ARG A 90 20.88 -4.25 -4.46
CA ARG A 90 21.91 -5.26 -4.77
C ARG A 90 21.91 -5.66 -6.24
N ALA A 91 22.99 -5.28 -6.93
CA ALA A 91 23.39 -5.84 -8.22
C ALA A 91 23.73 -7.34 -8.05
N GLY A 92 22.71 -8.20 -8.11
CA GLY A 92 22.84 -9.64 -7.84
C GLY A 92 21.65 -10.27 -7.09
N TYR A 93 20.51 -9.60 -6.99
CA TYR A 93 19.31 -10.02 -6.24
C TYR A 93 18.89 -11.49 -6.46
N LYS A 94 19.10 -12.05 -7.67
CA LYS A 94 18.76 -13.44 -8.01
C LYS A 94 19.40 -14.48 -7.09
N LYS A 95 20.63 -14.25 -6.60
CA LYS A 95 21.36 -15.20 -5.73
C LYS A 95 20.89 -15.20 -4.27
N ILE A 96 20.22 -14.14 -3.84
CA ILE A 96 19.72 -13.98 -2.46
C ILE A 96 18.27 -14.47 -2.38
N LEU A 97 17.46 -14.16 -3.40
CA LEU A 97 16.07 -14.65 -3.48
C LEU A 97 15.98 -16.18 -3.55
N SER A 98 17.04 -16.87 -3.97
CA SER A 98 17.10 -18.33 -3.99
C SER A 98 17.61 -18.95 -2.67
N ARG A 99 18.03 -18.13 -1.69
CA ARG A 99 18.63 -18.56 -0.42
C ARG A 99 17.75 -18.25 0.79
N TRP A 100 16.67 -17.49 0.58
CA TRP A 100 15.59 -17.22 1.53
C TRP A 100 14.34 -17.92 1.04
#